data_AF-A0A8C5KWH9-F1
#
_entry.id   AF-A0A8C5KWH9-F1
#
_cell.length_a   1.000
_cell.length_b   1.000
_cell.length_c   1.000
_cell.angle_alpha   90.00
_cell.angle_beta   90.00
_cell.angle_gamma   90.00
#
_symmetry.space_group_name_H-M   'P 1'
#
loop_
_entity.id
_entity.type
_entity.pdbx_description
1 polymer ?
#
loop_
_entity_poly.entity_id
_entity_poly.type
_entity_poly.pdbx_seq_one_letter_code
_entity_poly.pdbx_strand_id
1 'polypeptide(L)'
;YVALKYSMFGPKGKEEVKIIDYQMHTFRLMPHLATVLALTFTNRYAGSLLDVFHGEDLVNIHSLKALVAGLKAYSTWENTSCLQYCRERTGGMGYMMENQVSVLKCDTDVLTTFEGDNVVRLQVRFRKCLFTLNSVIFQFNLLKDWAASASDRLRTSFLAFNMDMISNLTFQLRAVHFLYVSDEMLLSRIYEKLFQCNNVVTKKEELLSAWNSCLYHIVSLSLAHIQRVTFEQFSLAVRHCPDPQAQALLMKFCLLYGTSLVFQEQAWYLEHKYPSLALLDLCESVKDGALKVISAFNIPRTNIHTPIAEIPNPRPPWAFYAAPEQLQLTGEGARSPRPKL
;
A
#
# COMPACT_ATOMS: atom_id res chain seq x y z
N TYR A 1 14.45 12.68 -0.04
CA TYR A 1 15.49 13.69 0.20
C TYR A 1 16.83 13.07 0.60
N VAL A 2 16.95 12.44 1.79
CA VAL A 2 18.19 11.78 2.24
C VAL A 2 18.81 10.87 1.16
N ALA A 3 18.03 9.97 0.60
CA ALA A 3 18.50 8.99 -0.38
C ALA A 3 19.16 9.61 -1.64
N LEU A 4 18.75 10.82 -2.03
CA LEU A 4 19.22 11.51 -3.23
C LEU A 4 20.48 12.33 -2.99
N LYS A 5 20.76 12.65 -1.72
CA LYS A 5 21.85 13.54 -1.31
C LYS A 5 23.04 12.77 -0.76
N TYR A 6 22.78 11.74 0.04
CA TYR A 6 23.83 10.98 0.67
C TYR A 6 24.27 9.82 -0.22
N SER A 7 25.57 9.62 -0.26
CA SER A 7 26.20 8.45 -0.85
C SER A 7 26.79 7.60 0.27
N MET A 8 26.86 6.29 0.05
CA MET A 8 27.47 5.36 1.00
C MET A 8 27.97 4.16 0.23
N PHE A 9 29.22 3.76 0.44
CA PHE A 9 29.89 2.68 -0.30
C PHE A 9 30.06 2.97 -1.79
N GLY A 10 31.14 2.44 -2.35
CA GLY A 10 31.45 2.56 -3.76
C GLY A 10 32.65 1.71 -4.14
N PRO A 11 32.82 1.39 -5.43
CA PRO A 11 34.03 0.74 -5.90
C PRO A 11 35.27 1.56 -5.55
N LYS A 12 36.35 0.88 -5.14
CA LYS A 12 37.60 1.53 -4.73
C LYS A 12 38.10 2.46 -5.83
N GLY A 13 38.33 3.73 -5.49
CA GLY A 13 38.84 4.75 -6.41
C GLY A 13 37.76 5.45 -7.27
N LYS A 14 36.47 5.25 -7.01
CA LYS A 14 35.36 6.03 -7.59
C LYS A 14 34.58 6.75 -6.49
N GLU A 15 33.77 7.73 -6.89
CA GLU A 15 32.80 8.35 -5.99
C GLU A 15 31.83 7.32 -5.40
N GLU A 16 31.41 7.56 -4.17
CA GLU A 16 30.42 6.73 -3.50
C GLU A 16 29.07 6.82 -4.20
N VAL A 17 28.36 5.70 -4.24
CA VAL A 17 27.07 5.57 -4.91
C VAL A 17 25.99 6.19 -4.04
N LYS A 18 25.08 6.97 -4.65
CA LYS A 18 23.95 7.58 -3.93
C LYS A 18 23.04 6.51 -3.36
N ILE A 19 22.50 6.75 -2.17
CA ILE A 19 21.67 5.78 -1.47
C ILE A 19 20.43 5.36 -2.30
N ILE A 20 19.86 6.29 -3.08
CA ILE A 20 18.70 6.03 -3.93
C ILE A 20 18.99 5.06 -5.08
N ASP A 21 20.25 4.90 -5.49
CA ASP A 21 20.65 4.00 -6.57
C ASP A 21 20.78 2.53 -6.10
N TYR A 22 20.63 2.28 -4.79
CA TYR A 22 20.50 0.92 -4.29
C TYR A 22 19.09 0.39 -4.54
N GLN A 23 19.02 -0.72 -5.25
CA GLN A 23 17.77 -1.44 -5.55
C GLN A 23 16.92 -1.73 -4.28
N MET A 24 17.57 -2.10 -3.17
CA MET A 24 16.85 -2.34 -1.91
C MET A 24 16.23 -1.07 -1.31
N HIS A 25 16.74 0.11 -1.66
CA HIS A 25 16.18 1.38 -1.20
C HIS A 25 14.91 1.73 -1.98
N THR A 26 14.95 1.61 -3.31
CA THR A 26 13.77 1.83 -4.17
C THR A 26 12.70 0.77 -3.92
N PHE A 27 13.08 -0.51 -3.82
CA PHE A 27 12.16 -1.62 -3.53
C PHE A 27 11.34 -1.42 -2.25
N ARG A 28 11.94 -0.84 -1.20
CA ARG A 28 11.26 -0.64 0.09
C ARG A 28 10.40 0.62 0.14
N LEU A 29 10.69 1.66 -0.66
CA LEU A 29 9.98 2.94 -0.58
C LEU A 29 8.97 3.16 -1.71
N MET A 30 9.29 2.73 -2.93
CA MET A 30 8.47 3.02 -4.12
C MET A 30 7.09 2.35 -4.07
N PRO A 31 6.94 1.10 -3.60
CA PRO A 31 5.62 0.50 -3.41
C PRO A 31 4.75 1.29 -2.43
N HIS A 32 5.31 1.79 -1.32
CA HIS A 32 4.56 2.63 -0.38
C HIS A 32 4.08 3.94 -1.02
N LEU A 33 4.93 4.59 -1.83
CA LEU A 33 4.53 5.79 -2.55
C LEU A 33 3.39 5.49 -3.55
N ALA A 34 3.45 4.34 -4.22
CA ALA A 34 2.38 3.86 -5.10
C ALA A 34 1.07 3.61 -4.32
N THR A 35 1.14 2.98 -3.15
CA THR A 35 -0.02 2.76 -2.27
C THR A 35 -0.63 4.07 -1.79
N VAL A 36 0.18 5.06 -1.39
CA VAL A 36 -0.30 6.38 -0.95
C VAL A 36 -1.09 7.07 -2.08
N LEU A 37 -0.62 6.99 -3.32
CA LEU A 37 -1.36 7.50 -4.48
C LEU A 37 -2.68 6.75 -4.67
N ALA A 38 -2.66 5.41 -4.62
CA ALA A 38 -3.85 4.59 -4.79
C ALA A 38 -4.91 4.89 -3.72
N LEU A 39 -4.49 4.98 -2.45
CA LEU A 39 -5.33 5.37 -1.32
C LEU A 39 -5.87 6.80 -1.48
N THR A 40 -5.06 7.74 -1.99
CA THR A 40 -5.51 9.13 -2.22
C THR A 40 -6.68 9.18 -3.20
N PHE A 41 -6.59 8.49 -4.34
CA PHE A 41 -7.70 8.44 -5.31
C PHE A 41 -8.91 7.72 -4.76
N THR A 42 -8.71 6.64 -4.00
CA THR A 42 -9.80 5.87 -3.42
C THR A 42 -10.52 6.62 -2.30
N ASN A 43 -9.79 7.40 -1.49
CA ASN A 43 -10.36 8.30 -0.50
C ASN A 43 -11.17 9.42 -1.15
N ARG A 44 -10.71 9.98 -2.27
CA ARG A 44 -11.51 10.95 -3.05
C ARG A 44 -12.79 10.35 -3.58
N TYR A 45 -12.73 9.12 -4.10
CA TYR A 45 -13.91 8.38 -4.51
C TYR A 45 -14.88 8.16 -3.33
N ALA A 46 -14.39 7.70 -2.17
CA ALA A 46 -15.22 7.55 -0.98
C ALA A 46 -15.85 8.89 -0.54
N GLY A 47 -15.10 10.00 -0.61
CA GLY A 47 -15.60 11.35 -0.39
C GLY A 47 -16.74 11.73 -1.35
N SER A 48 -16.57 11.49 -2.65
CA SER A 48 -17.63 11.77 -3.64
C SER A 48 -18.90 10.96 -3.40
N LEU A 49 -18.81 9.74 -2.86
CA LEU A 49 -19.98 8.97 -2.45
C LEU A 49 -20.66 9.61 -1.24
N LEU A 50 -19.90 10.08 -0.25
CA LEU A 50 -20.43 10.79 0.92
C LEU A 50 -21.10 12.13 0.52
N ASP A 51 -20.62 12.79 -0.53
CA ASP A 51 -21.23 14.03 -1.03
C ASP A 51 -22.54 13.76 -1.78
N VAL A 52 -22.72 12.58 -2.37
CA VAL A 52 -23.96 12.20 -3.08
C VAL A 52 -25.03 11.71 -2.11
N PHE A 53 -24.65 11.01 -1.04
CA PHE A 53 -25.58 10.48 -0.05
C PHE A 53 -25.68 11.42 1.14
N HIS A 54 -26.90 11.87 1.49
CA HIS A 54 -27.12 12.78 2.62
C HIS A 54 -28.13 12.21 3.63
N GLY A 55 -27.97 12.57 4.91
CA GLY A 55 -28.94 12.23 5.96
C GLY A 55 -29.13 10.72 6.18
N GLU A 56 -30.39 10.27 6.19
CA GLU A 56 -30.77 8.88 6.51
C GLU A 56 -30.27 7.85 5.47
N ASP A 57 -29.98 8.28 4.23
CA ASP A 57 -29.50 7.40 3.16
C ASP A 57 -28.10 6.83 3.44
N LEU A 58 -27.23 7.60 4.09
CA LEU A 58 -25.90 7.15 4.55
C LEU A 58 -25.99 5.98 5.52
N VAL A 59 -27.05 5.93 6.34
CA VAL A 59 -27.23 4.88 7.35
C VAL A 59 -27.55 3.55 6.65
N ASN A 60 -28.18 3.59 5.49
CA ASN A 60 -28.65 2.43 4.75
C ASN A 60 -27.63 1.87 3.75
N ILE A 61 -26.58 2.62 3.40
CA ILE A 61 -25.61 2.19 2.39
C ILE A 61 -24.48 1.38 3.03
N HIS A 62 -24.74 0.08 3.14
CA HIS A 62 -23.80 -0.88 3.72
C HIS A 62 -22.48 -1.00 2.93
N SER A 63 -22.49 -0.79 1.62
CA SER A 63 -21.29 -0.82 0.77
C SER A 63 -20.32 0.31 1.09
N LEU A 64 -20.82 1.53 1.33
CA LEU A 64 -20.02 2.70 1.68
C LEU A 64 -19.42 2.56 3.09
N LYS A 65 -20.23 2.16 4.07
CA LYS A 65 -19.74 1.90 5.44
C LYS A 65 -18.61 0.87 5.45
N ALA A 66 -18.75 -0.17 4.63
CA ALA A 66 -17.74 -1.18 4.47
C ALA A 66 -16.46 -0.68 3.80
N LEU A 67 -16.60 0.11 2.73
CA LEU A 67 -15.48 0.73 2.05
C LEU A 67 -14.70 1.63 3.01
N VAL A 68 -15.38 2.49 3.76
CA VAL A 68 -14.74 3.40 4.74
C VAL A 68 -14.06 2.60 5.86
N ALA A 69 -14.72 1.58 6.42
CA ALA A 69 -14.12 0.73 7.45
C ALA A 69 -12.86 0.00 6.96
N GLY A 70 -12.90 -0.51 5.72
CA GLY A 70 -11.78 -1.18 5.09
C GLY A 70 -10.64 -0.23 4.71
N LEU A 71 -10.97 0.96 4.20
CA LEU A 71 -9.98 2.01 3.91
C LEU A 71 -9.30 2.49 5.18
N LYS A 72 -10.03 2.64 6.29
CA LYS A 72 -9.43 2.93 7.61
C LYS A 72 -8.41 1.85 7.98
N ALA A 73 -8.79 0.57 7.91
CA ALA A 73 -7.87 -0.51 8.27
C ALA A 73 -6.64 -0.53 7.36
N TYR A 74 -6.84 -0.49 6.04
CA TYR A 74 -5.77 -0.60 5.07
C TYR A 74 -4.82 0.61 5.12
N SER A 75 -5.34 1.84 5.12
CA SER A 75 -4.52 3.05 5.14
C SER A 75 -3.72 3.20 6.44
N THR A 76 -4.26 2.78 7.58
CA THR A 76 -3.55 2.89 8.87
C THR A 76 -2.44 1.86 9.00
N TRP A 77 -2.66 0.61 8.59
CA TRP A 77 -1.59 -0.39 8.53
C TRP A 77 -0.47 0.00 7.56
N GLU A 78 -0.85 0.55 6.39
CA GLU A 78 0.11 1.06 5.42
C GLU A 78 0.90 2.24 5.98
N ASN A 79 0.24 3.18 6.66
CA ASN A 79 0.89 4.34 7.27
C ASN A 79 1.94 3.91 8.32
N THR A 80 1.58 3.02 9.24
CA THR A 80 2.49 2.49 10.26
C THR A 80 3.72 1.80 9.63
N SER A 81 3.50 1.04 8.55
CA SER A 81 4.57 0.34 7.82
C SER A 81 5.46 1.30 7.05
N CYS A 82 4.87 2.23 6.30
CA CYS A 82 5.57 3.24 5.51
C CYS A 82 6.48 4.09 6.41
N LEU A 83 5.98 4.57 7.56
CA LEU A 83 6.76 5.35 8.51
C LEU A 83 7.93 4.54 9.09
N GLN A 84 7.72 3.26 9.38
CA GLN A 84 8.80 2.38 9.85
C GLN A 84 9.91 2.24 8.81
N TYR A 85 9.56 1.96 7.55
CA TYR A 85 10.56 1.88 6.47
C TYR A 85 11.25 3.21 6.22
N CYS A 86 10.51 4.33 6.22
CA CYS A 86 11.10 5.66 6.10
C CYS A 86 12.16 5.90 7.19
N ARG A 87 11.82 5.62 8.45
CA ARG A 87 12.74 5.76 9.59
C ARG A 87 14.01 4.93 9.41
N GLU A 88 13.87 3.64 9.08
CA GLU A 88 15.00 2.74 8.86
C GLU A 88 15.87 3.17 7.66
N ARG A 89 15.24 3.67 6.59
CA ARG A 89 15.94 4.12 5.38
C ARG A 89 16.69 5.44 5.57
N THR A 90 16.34 6.21 6.58
CA THR A 90 17.09 7.41 7.01
C THR A 90 18.20 7.11 8.03
N GLY A 91 18.43 5.84 8.38
CA GLY A 91 19.47 5.44 9.33
C GLY A 91 19.28 6.03 10.73
N GLY A 92 20.38 6.28 11.44
CA GLY A 92 20.35 6.89 12.79
C GLY A 92 19.69 8.27 12.81
N MET A 93 19.82 9.04 11.73
CA MET A 93 19.18 10.36 11.61
C MET A 93 17.65 10.28 11.65
N GLY A 94 17.06 9.20 11.14
CA GLY A 94 15.62 8.97 11.25
C GLY A 94 15.11 8.81 12.67
N TYR A 95 15.99 8.40 13.60
CA TYR A 95 15.64 8.20 14.99
C TYR A 95 15.62 9.52 15.79
N MET A 96 16.42 10.49 15.37
CA MET A 96 16.53 11.83 15.98
C MET A 96 15.18 12.55 15.95
N MET A 97 14.74 13.04 17.12
CA MET A 97 13.42 13.68 17.30
C MET A 97 13.26 14.93 16.43
N GLU A 98 14.36 15.58 16.12
CA GLU A 98 14.48 16.78 15.29
C GLU A 98 13.96 16.56 13.88
N ASN A 99 14.08 15.32 13.36
CA ASN A 99 13.62 14.92 12.04
C ASN A 99 12.16 14.44 12.00
N GLN A 100 11.51 14.39 13.17
CA GLN A 100 10.08 14.12 13.37
C GLN A 100 9.54 12.77 12.89
N VAL A 101 10.30 11.92 12.19
CA VAL A 101 9.81 10.63 11.70
C VAL A 101 9.37 9.71 12.86
N SER A 102 10.17 9.61 13.92
CA SER A 102 9.82 8.84 15.12
C SER A 102 8.59 9.39 15.85
N VAL A 103 8.49 10.73 15.94
CA VAL A 103 7.36 11.41 16.61
C VAL A 103 6.08 11.18 15.81
N LEU A 104 6.10 11.40 14.50
CA LEU A 104 4.97 11.17 13.61
C LEU A 104 4.50 9.71 13.65
N LYS A 105 5.45 8.75 13.73
CA LYS A 105 5.10 7.35 13.93
C LYS A 105 4.37 7.13 15.26
N CYS A 106 4.88 7.68 16.36
CA CYS A 106 4.24 7.58 17.67
C CYS A 106 2.81 8.15 17.66
N ASP A 107 2.63 9.33 17.07
CA ASP A 107 1.33 10.02 17.06
C ASP A 107 0.29 9.31 16.17
N THR A 108 0.73 8.67 15.09
CA THR A 108 -0.16 8.02 14.13
C THR A 108 -0.44 6.55 14.43
N ASP A 109 0.36 5.90 15.29
CA ASP A 109 0.19 4.47 15.59
C ASP A 109 -1.18 4.16 16.22
N VAL A 110 -1.70 5.12 16.99
CA VAL A 110 -3.03 5.06 17.61
C VAL A 110 -4.16 4.89 16.59
N LEU A 111 -3.98 5.34 15.34
CA LEU A 111 -5.00 5.23 14.29
C LEU A 111 -5.34 3.77 13.96
N THR A 112 -4.43 2.83 14.23
CA THR A 112 -4.68 1.39 14.07
C THR A 112 -5.73 0.86 15.07
N THR A 113 -5.87 1.50 16.23
CA THR A 113 -6.77 1.07 17.33
C THR A 113 -7.99 1.97 17.48
N PHE A 114 -7.86 3.27 17.19
CA PHE A 114 -8.93 4.25 17.37
C PHE A 114 -10.13 4.02 16.45
N GLU A 115 -11.28 4.45 16.98
CA GLU A 115 -12.63 4.28 16.45
C GLU A 115 -13.05 2.80 16.26
N GLY A 116 -12.21 1.84 16.66
CA GLY A 116 -12.42 0.41 16.49
C GLY A 116 -11.21 -0.24 15.82
N ASP A 117 -10.77 -1.35 16.42
CA ASP A 117 -9.67 -2.18 15.94
C ASP A 117 -9.85 -2.56 14.47
N ASN A 118 -8.75 -2.57 13.72
CA ASN A 118 -8.75 -2.81 12.28
C ASN A 118 -9.32 -4.19 11.93
N VAL A 119 -8.95 -5.23 12.69
CA VAL A 119 -9.43 -6.60 12.43
C VAL A 119 -10.91 -6.70 12.73
N VAL A 120 -11.36 -6.16 13.87
CA VAL A 120 -12.78 -6.12 14.24
C VAL A 120 -13.62 -5.40 13.18
N ARG A 121 -13.13 -4.27 12.64
CA ARG A 121 -13.86 -3.51 11.61
C ARG A 121 -13.99 -4.26 10.29
N LEU A 122 -12.96 -4.98 9.87
CA LEU A 122 -13.03 -5.82 8.68
C LEU A 122 -14.08 -6.94 8.83
N GLN A 123 -14.29 -7.47 10.05
CA GLN A 123 -15.32 -8.48 10.32
C GLN A 123 -16.75 -7.95 10.16
N VAL A 124 -17.02 -6.71 10.59
CA VAL A 124 -18.36 -6.10 10.55
C VAL A 124 -18.87 -5.98 9.11
N ARG A 125 -17.97 -5.73 8.15
CA ARG A 125 -18.27 -5.75 6.71
C ARG A 125 -18.74 -7.14 6.27
N PHE A 126 -17.98 -8.18 6.59
CA PHE A 126 -18.23 -9.52 6.08
C PHE A 126 -19.56 -10.10 6.57
N ARG A 127 -19.87 -9.91 7.86
CA ARG A 127 -21.09 -10.46 8.46
C ARG A 127 -22.35 -9.97 7.74
N LYS A 128 -22.38 -8.70 7.33
CA LYS A 128 -23.53 -8.11 6.63
C LYS A 128 -23.58 -8.51 5.15
N CYS A 129 -22.42 -8.66 4.49
CA CYS A 129 -22.33 -9.17 3.12
C CYS A 129 -22.84 -10.63 3.04
N LEU A 130 -22.48 -11.46 4.03
CA LEU A 130 -22.91 -12.84 4.18
C LEU A 130 -24.43 -13.00 4.34
N PHE A 131 -25.11 -12.02 4.94
CA PHE A 131 -26.57 -11.97 5.04
C PHE A 131 -27.25 -11.46 3.76
N THR A 132 -26.54 -10.64 2.96
CA THR A 132 -27.03 -10.16 1.65
C THR A 132 -26.80 -11.21 0.55
N LEU A 133 -25.97 -12.22 0.82
CA LEU A 133 -25.63 -13.34 -0.06
C LEU A 133 -26.80 -14.29 -0.41
N ASN A 134 -28.04 -13.98 -0.02
CA ASN A 134 -29.21 -14.57 -0.68
C ASN A 134 -29.28 -14.16 -2.17
N SER A 135 -28.74 -13.00 -2.55
CA SER A 135 -28.73 -12.52 -3.95
C SER A 135 -27.42 -12.81 -4.71
N VAL A 136 -26.31 -13.05 -4.01
CA VAL A 136 -25.00 -13.32 -4.63
C VAL A 136 -24.87 -14.79 -5.08
N ILE A 137 -25.63 -15.72 -4.49
CA ILE A 137 -25.79 -17.09 -5.04
C ILE A 137 -26.36 -17.05 -6.47
N PHE A 138 -27.11 -16.01 -6.84
CA PHE A 138 -27.58 -15.79 -8.21
C PHE A 138 -26.47 -15.30 -9.16
N GLN A 139 -25.54 -14.47 -8.68
CA GLN A 139 -24.34 -14.10 -9.43
C GLN A 139 -23.32 -15.24 -9.50
N PHE A 140 -23.36 -16.20 -8.57
CA PHE A 140 -22.44 -17.35 -8.55
C PHE A 140 -22.63 -18.30 -9.74
N ASN A 141 -23.84 -18.39 -10.30
CA ASN A 141 -24.08 -19.13 -11.55
C ASN A 141 -23.53 -18.38 -12.77
N LEU A 142 -23.63 -17.04 -12.81
CA LEU A 142 -23.03 -16.21 -13.86
C LEU A 142 -21.50 -16.16 -13.76
N LEU A 143 -20.97 -16.16 -12.53
CA LEU A 143 -19.55 -16.21 -12.20
C LEU A 143 -18.96 -17.60 -12.42
N LYS A 144 -19.71 -18.71 -12.35
CA LYS A 144 -19.21 -20.04 -12.75
C LYS A 144 -18.94 -20.10 -14.25
N ASP A 145 -19.79 -19.51 -15.07
CA ASP A 145 -19.60 -19.47 -16.53
C ASP A 145 -18.45 -18.54 -16.92
N TRP A 146 -18.32 -17.39 -16.23
CA TRP A 146 -17.18 -16.50 -16.41
C TRP A 146 -15.88 -17.06 -15.82
N ALA A 147 -15.92 -17.70 -14.64
CA ALA A 147 -14.76 -18.30 -13.99
C ALA A 147 -14.30 -19.57 -14.72
N ALA A 148 -15.19 -20.35 -15.36
CA ALA A 148 -14.77 -21.44 -16.24
C ALA A 148 -14.10 -20.91 -17.52
N SER A 149 -14.70 -19.90 -18.16
CA SER A 149 -14.13 -19.27 -19.37
C SER A 149 -12.85 -18.45 -19.08
N ALA A 150 -12.77 -17.79 -17.93
CA ALA A 150 -11.63 -17.03 -17.47
C ALA A 150 -10.56 -17.94 -16.85
N SER A 151 -10.92 -19.05 -16.19
CA SER A 151 -9.96 -20.06 -15.70
C SER A 151 -9.24 -20.74 -16.85
N ASP A 152 -9.92 -21.10 -17.94
CA ASP A 152 -9.26 -21.71 -19.10
C ASP A 152 -8.41 -20.71 -19.91
N ARG A 153 -8.88 -19.46 -20.07
CA ARG A 153 -8.08 -18.40 -20.73
C ARG A 153 -6.96 -17.86 -19.85
N LEU A 154 -7.15 -17.86 -18.53
CA LEU A 154 -6.12 -17.43 -17.59
C LEU A 154 -5.13 -18.55 -17.34
N ARG A 155 -5.50 -19.83 -17.22
CA ARG A 155 -4.54 -20.96 -17.17
C ARG A 155 -3.60 -20.96 -18.36
N THR A 156 -4.11 -20.68 -19.55
CA THR A 156 -3.32 -20.57 -20.78
C THR A 156 -2.46 -19.30 -20.82
N SER A 157 -2.89 -18.17 -20.22
CA SER A 157 -2.07 -16.96 -20.07
C SER A 157 -1.12 -16.97 -18.86
N PHE A 158 -1.41 -17.78 -17.84
CA PHE A 158 -0.69 -17.91 -16.57
C PHE A 158 0.55 -18.79 -16.74
N LEU A 159 0.45 -19.82 -17.60
CA LEU A 159 1.61 -20.55 -18.13
C LEU A 159 2.50 -19.66 -19.02
N ALA A 160 2.04 -18.47 -19.41
CA ALA A 160 2.74 -17.50 -20.25
C ALA A 160 2.94 -16.15 -19.53
N PHE A 161 3.37 -16.19 -18.25
CA PHE A 161 3.84 -15.03 -17.50
C PHE A 161 5.13 -14.47 -18.14
N ASN A 162 4.99 -13.74 -19.24
CA ASN A 162 6.07 -12.98 -19.86
C ASN A 162 6.18 -11.60 -19.19
N MET A 163 7.39 -11.02 -19.15
CA MET A 163 7.64 -9.69 -18.59
C MET A 163 6.75 -8.60 -19.26
N ASP A 164 6.46 -8.76 -20.55
CA ASP A 164 5.59 -7.86 -21.33
C ASP A 164 4.11 -7.89 -20.88
N MET A 165 3.67 -8.94 -20.17
CA MET A 165 2.30 -9.05 -19.65
C MET A 165 2.14 -8.36 -18.30
N ILE A 166 3.19 -8.34 -17.46
CA ILE A 166 3.15 -7.68 -16.15
C ILE A 166 3.01 -6.17 -16.32
N SER A 167 3.55 -5.59 -17.38
CA SER A 167 3.39 -4.16 -17.70
C SER A 167 1.99 -3.79 -18.21
N ASN A 168 1.13 -4.77 -18.52
CA ASN A 168 -0.23 -4.52 -18.98
C ASN A 168 -1.20 -4.34 -17.80
N LEU A 169 -1.73 -3.12 -17.65
CA LEU A 169 -2.70 -2.78 -16.60
C LEU A 169 -3.94 -3.68 -16.60
N THR A 170 -4.40 -4.10 -17.77
CA THR A 170 -5.58 -4.99 -17.89
C THR A 170 -5.27 -6.39 -17.36
N PHE A 171 -4.05 -6.87 -17.58
CA PHE A 171 -3.60 -8.14 -17.03
C PHE A 171 -3.48 -8.07 -15.51
N GLN A 172 -2.86 -7.02 -14.97
CA GLN A 172 -2.74 -6.84 -13.52
C GLN A 172 -4.12 -6.74 -12.84
N LEU A 173 -5.05 -5.96 -13.40
CA LEU A 173 -6.41 -5.87 -12.88
C LEU A 173 -7.09 -7.23 -12.85
N ARG A 174 -6.91 -8.03 -13.92
CA ARG A 174 -7.43 -9.40 -13.97
C ARG A 174 -6.73 -10.33 -12.96
N ALA A 175 -5.43 -10.17 -12.75
CA ALA A 175 -4.66 -10.97 -11.79
C ALA A 175 -5.11 -10.68 -10.34
N VAL A 176 -5.23 -9.40 -9.97
CA VAL A 176 -5.77 -8.99 -8.66
C VAL A 176 -7.22 -9.41 -8.50
N HIS A 177 -8.03 -9.28 -9.55
CA HIS A 177 -9.41 -9.78 -9.56
C HIS A 177 -9.48 -11.29 -9.40
N PHE A 178 -8.56 -12.05 -10.00
CA PHE A 178 -8.51 -13.50 -9.86
C PHE A 178 -8.14 -13.93 -8.44
N LEU A 179 -7.19 -13.24 -7.79
CA LEU A 179 -6.89 -13.47 -6.37
C LEU A 179 -8.14 -13.31 -5.53
N TYR A 180 -8.85 -12.20 -5.75
CA TYR A 180 -10.11 -11.92 -5.09
C TYR A 180 -11.19 -12.99 -5.38
N VAL A 181 -11.37 -13.43 -6.63
CA VAL A 181 -12.35 -14.48 -6.98
C VAL A 181 -11.97 -15.84 -6.39
N SER A 182 -10.68 -16.16 -6.32
CA SER A 182 -10.20 -17.37 -5.64
C SER A 182 -10.55 -17.34 -4.16
N ASP A 183 -10.45 -16.17 -3.53
CA ASP A 183 -10.90 -15.96 -2.15
C ASP A 183 -12.44 -15.95 -2.01
N GLU A 184 -13.21 -15.52 -3.02
CA GLU A 184 -14.68 -15.64 -3.02
C GLU A 184 -15.17 -17.10 -3.12
N MET A 185 -14.43 -17.99 -3.79
CA MET A 185 -14.72 -19.43 -3.73
C MET A 185 -14.54 -19.95 -2.30
N LEU A 186 -13.57 -19.41 -1.56
CA LEU A 186 -13.36 -19.72 -0.16
C LEU A 186 -14.48 -19.14 0.72
N LEU A 187 -15.04 -17.98 0.36
CA LEU A 187 -16.25 -17.43 0.98
C LEU A 187 -17.46 -18.36 0.84
N SER A 188 -17.64 -19.00 -0.32
CA SER A 188 -18.75 -19.95 -0.52
C SER A 188 -18.61 -21.17 0.39
N ARG A 189 -17.39 -21.67 0.58
CA ARG A 189 -17.10 -22.75 1.53
C ARG A 189 -17.32 -22.33 2.99
N ILE A 190 -16.95 -21.09 3.34
CA ILE A 190 -17.22 -20.51 4.66
C ILE A 190 -18.73 -20.39 4.87
N TYR A 191 -19.46 -19.91 3.88
CA TYR A 191 -20.91 -19.78 3.91
C TYR A 191 -21.59 -21.14 4.07
N GLU A 192 -21.21 -22.14 3.28
CA GLU A 192 -21.73 -23.50 3.38
C GLU A 192 -21.49 -24.07 4.79
N LYS A 193 -20.28 -23.91 5.33
CA LYS A 193 -19.95 -24.36 6.69
C LYS A 193 -20.80 -23.63 7.75
N LEU A 194 -20.97 -22.32 7.64
CA LEU A 194 -21.79 -21.53 8.56
C LEU A 194 -23.29 -21.85 8.42
N PHE A 195 -23.78 -22.09 7.21
CA PHE A 195 -25.17 -22.44 6.92
C PHE A 195 -25.54 -23.83 7.42
N GLN A 196 -24.64 -24.81 7.23
CA GLN A 196 -24.78 -26.14 7.82
C GLN A 196 -24.86 -26.07 9.34
N CYS A 197 -24.01 -25.26 9.99
CA CYS A 197 -24.13 -25.00 11.42
C CYS A 197 -25.45 -24.29 11.79
N ASN A 198 -25.96 -23.37 10.97
CA ASN A 198 -27.18 -22.63 11.27
C ASN A 198 -28.47 -23.48 11.16
N ASN A 199 -28.50 -24.47 10.27
CA ASN A 199 -29.65 -25.38 10.12
C ASN A 199 -29.62 -26.56 11.09
N VAL A 200 -28.43 -26.98 11.53
CA VAL A 200 -28.26 -28.12 12.45
C VAL A 200 -28.29 -27.70 13.91
N VAL A 201 -27.93 -26.44 14.22
CA VAL A 201 -27.65 -26.02 15.59
C VAL A 201 -28.61 -24.93 16.07
N THR A 202 -29.38 -25.23 17.12
CA THR A 202 -30.28 -24.29 17.82
C THR A 202 -29.56 -23.33 18.77
N LYS A 203 -28.26 -23.56 19.04
CA LYS A 203 -27.44 -22.81 20.00
C LYS A 203 -26.56 -21.75 19.32
N LYS A 204 -26.71 -20.50 19.78
CA LYS A 204 -25.93 -19.32 19.37
C LYS A 204 -24.41 -19.47 19.56
N GLU A 205 -23.97 -20.31 20.49
CA GLU A 205 -22.56 -20.51 20.87
C GLU A 205 -21.73 -21.20 19.77
N GLU A 206 -22.29 -22.21 19.10
CA GLU A 206 -21.56 -22.95 18.06
C GLU A 206 -21.43 -22.13 16.77
N LEU A 207 -22.40 -21.25 16.48
CA LEU A 207 -22.30 -20.27 15.39
C LEU A 207 -21.15 -19.29 15.60
N LEU A 208 -20.95 -18.81 16.83
CA LEU A 208 -19.82 -17.94 17.17
C LEU A 208 -18.50 -18.71 17.06
N SER A 209 -18.46 -19.97 17.48
CA SER A 209 -17.29 -20.84 17.33
C SER A 209 -16.94 -21.10 15.85
N ALA A 210 -17.93 -21.38 15.02
CA ALA A 210 -17.76 -21.57 13.58
C ALA A 210 -17.30 -20.28 12.89
N TRP A 211 -17.87 -19.13 13.26
CA TRP A 211 -17.42 -17.81 12.79
C TRP A 211 -15.96 -17.56 13.17
N ASN A 212 -15.60 -17.79 14.44
CA ASN A 212 -14.24 -17.65 14.93
C ASN A 212 -13.23 -18.53 14.18
N SER A 213 -13.64 -19.76 13.82
CA SER A 213 -12.82 -20.67 13.03
C SER A 213 -12.52 -20.18 11.61
N CYS A 214 -13.34 -19.28 11.07
CA CYS A 214 -13.19 -18.72 9.73
C CYS A 214 -12.71 -17.27 9.73
N LEU A 215 -12.49 -16.66 10.90
CA LEU A 215 -12.18 -15.23 11.04
C LEU A 215 -10.96 -14.79 10.25
N TYR A 216 -9.90 -15.60 10.24
CA TYR A 216 -8.68 -15.31 9.49
C TYR A 216 -9.00 -15.06 8.01
N HIS A 217 -9.68 -16.01 7.37
CA HIS A 217 -10.07 -15.92 5.97
C HIS A 217 -11.03 -14.76 5.68
N ILE A 218 -11.96 -14.50 6.59
CA ILE A 218 -12.91 -13.39 6.51
C ILE A 218 -12.17 -12.04 6.44
N VAL A 219 -11.16 -11.87 7.30
CA VAL A 219 -10.36 -10.66 7.38
C VAL A 219 -9.48 -10.52 6.14
N SER A 220 -8.82 -11.59 5.70
CA SER A 220 -8.00 -11.61 4.48
C SER A 220 -8.82 -11.22 3.24
N LEU A 221 -9.99 -11.83 3.04
CA LEU A 221 -10.87 -11.52 1.91
C LEU A 221 -11.41 -10.09 1.98
N SER A 222 -11.73 -9.60 3.19
CA SER A 222 -12.16 -8.21 3.37
C SER A 222 -11.06 -7.21 2.98
N LEU A 223 -9.80 -7.51 3.31
CA LEU A 223 -8.65 -6.69 2.92
C LEU A 223 -8.40 -6.76 1.40
N ALA A 224 -8.41 -7.96 0.82
CA ALA A 224 -8.25 -8.17 -0.63
C ALA A 224 -9.31 -7.42 -1.45
N HIS A 225 -10.56 -7.39 -0.96
CA HIS A 225 -11.63 -6.59 -1.56
C HIS A 225 -11.27 -5.10 -1.63
N ILE A 226 -10.75 -4.55 -0.54
CA ILE A 226 -10.41 -3.13 -0.43
C ILE A 226 -9.20 -2.81 -1.31
N GLN A 227 -8.20 -3.68 -1.35
CA GLN A 227 -7.05 -3.54 -2.25
C GLN A 227 -7.48 -3.58 -3.73
N ARG A 228 -8.40 -4.47 -4.10
CA ARG A 228 -9.00 -4.53 -5.45
C ARG A 228 -9.70 -3.24 -5.82
N VAL A 229 -10.61 -2.75 -4.96
CA VAL A 229 -11.32 -1.48 -5.18
C VAL A 229 -10.32 -0.33 -5.28
N THR A 230 -9.31 -0.32 -4.42
CA THR A 230 -8.25 0.71 -4.42
C THR A 230 -7.48 0.73 -5.74
N PHE A 231 -7.16 -0.45 -6.28
CA PHE A 231 -6.48 -0.57 -7.56
C PHE A 231 -7.38 -0.15 -8.74
N GLU A 232 -8.65 -0.52 -8.72
CA GLU A 232 -9.65 -0.11 -9.72
C GLU A 232 -9.78 1.42 -9.74
N GLN A 233 -9.93 2.06 -8.58
CA GLN A 233 -10.04 3.52 -8.49
C GLN A 233 -8.75 4.23 -8.95
N PHE A 234 -7.58 3.68 -8.63
CA PHE A 234 -6.33 4.23 -9.15
C PHE A 234 -6.26 4.11 -10.67
N SER A 235 -6.60 2.94 -11.25
CA SER A 235 -6.65 2.75 -12.70
C SER A 235 -7.60 3.73 -13.39
N LEU A 236 -8.78 3.96 -12.81
CA LEU A 236 -9.75 4.94 -13.30
C LEU A 236 -9.16 6.36 -13.24
N ALA A 237 -8.50 6.74 -12.15
CA ALA A 237 -7.87 8.06 -12.03
C ALA A 237 -6.77 8.28 -13.09
N VAL A 238 -5.98 7.24 -13.41
CA VAL A 238 -5.00 7.33 -14.50
C VAL A 238 -5.67 7.56 -15.86
N ARG A 239 -6.78 6.87 -16.15
CA ARG A 239 -7.51 7.02 -17.42
C ARG A 239 -8.12 8.42 -17.60
N HIS A 240 -8.59 9.03 -16.51
CA HIS A 240 -9.19 10.37 -16.53
C HIS A 240 -8.17 11.50 -16.33
N CYS A 241 -6.88 11.20 -16.26
CA CYS A 241 -5.85 12.22 -16.11
C CYS A 241 -5.73 13.07 -17.39
N PRO A 242 -5.93 14.40 -17.34
CA PRO A 242 -5.94 15.24 -18.52
C PRO A 242 -4.54 15.55 -19.07
N ASP A 243 -3.52 15.58 -18.20
CA ASP A 243 -2.13 15.83 -18.60
C ASP A 243 -1.44 14.52 -19.02
N PRO A 244 -0.98 14.40 -20.28
CA PRO A 244 -0.30 13.19 -20.77
C PRO A 244 0.99 12.85 -20.01
N GLN A 245 1.74 13.85 -19.52
CA GLN A 245 2.99 13.60 -18.79
C GLN A 245 2.71 13.04 -17.39
N ALA A 246 1.79 13.67 -16.65
CA ALA A 246 1.33 13.15 -15.37
C ALA A 246 0.67 11.77 -15.53
N GLN A 247 -0.13 11.56 -16.58
CA GLN A 247 -0.76 10.28 -16.87
C GLN A 247 0.27 9.16 -17.05
N ALA A 248 1.33 9.39 -17.83
CA ALA A 248 2.39 8.40 -18.04
C ALA A 248 3.11 8.05 -16.74
N LEU A 249 3.36 9.04 -15.87
CA LEU A 249 3.99 8.81 -14.57
C LEU A 249 3.05 8.06 -13.61
N LEU A 250 1.79 8.48 -13.52
CA LEU A 250 0.78 7.82 -12.70
C LEU A 250 0.53 6.38 -13.17
N MET A 251 0.60 6.10 -14.47
CA MET A 251 0.51 4.75 -15.01
C MET A 251 1.61 3.85 -14.45
N LYS A 252 2.87 4.32 -14.42
CA LYS A 252 3.97 3.54 -13.84
C LYS A 252 3.74 3.24 -12.35
N PHE A 253 3.27 4.21 -11.58
CA PHE A 253 2.92 3.99 -10.17
C PHE A 253 1.72 3.06 -10.00
N CYS A 254 0.73 3.13 -10.89
CA CYS A 254 -0.42 2.22 -10.90
C CYS A 254 0.02 0.77 -11.18
N LEU A 255 0.90 0.58 -12.16
CA LEU A 255 1.49 -0.73 -12.46
C LEU A 255 2.37 -1.26 -11.33
N LEU A 256 3.10 -0.37 -10.65
CA LEU A 256 3.89 -0.71 -9.48
C LEU A 256 3.00 -1.17 -8.33
N TYR A 257 1.90 -0.46 -8.07
CA TYR A 257 0.92 -0.84 -7.05
C TYR A 257 0.31 -2.21 -7.33
N GLY A 258 -0.20 -2.45 -8.54
CA GLY A 258 -0.77 -3.74 -8.94
C GLY A 258 0.23 -4.90 -8.82
N THR A 259 1.46 -4.70 -9.30
CA THR A 259 2.54 -5.71 -9.16
C THR A 259 2.88 -5.96 -7.69
N SER A 260 2.89 -4.92 -6.85
CA SER A 260 3.20 -5.06 -5.42
C SER A 260 2.14 -5.87 -4.67
N LEU A 261 0.86 -5.75 -5.03
CA LEU A 261 -0.22 -6.57 -4.45
C LEU A 261 -0.06 -8.04 -4.81
N VAL A 262 0.20 -8.33 -6.10
CA VAL A 262 0.47 -9.70 -6.57
C VAL A 262 1.74 -10.26 -5.90
N PHE A 263 2.73 -9.41 -5.64
CA PHE A 263 3.95 -9.80 -4.92
C PHE A 263 3.69 -10.14 -3.45
N GLN A 264 2.79 -9.42 -2.76
CA GLN A 264 2.49 -9.68 -1.34
C GLN A 264 1.79 -11.02 -1.14
N GLU A 265 0.90 -11.40 -2.05
CA GLU A 265 0.16 -12.68 -2.00
C GLU A 265 0.96 -13.87 -2.58
N GLN A 266 2.29 -13.73 -2.69
CA GLN A 266 3.18 -14.68 -3.34
C GLN A 266 3.15 -16.11 -2.82
N ALA A 267 2.66 -16.36 -1.61
CA ALA A 267 2.46 -17.72 -1.11
C ALA A 267 1.68 -18.61 -2.10
N TRP A 268 0.82 -18.00 -2.94
CA TRP A 268 0.08 -18.68 -4.01
C TRP A 268 0.82 -18.75 -5.36
N TYR A 269 1.78 -17.85 -5.64
CA TYR A 269 2.51 -17.73 -6.92
C TYR A 269 3.94 -18.32 -6.90
N LEU A 270 4.39 -18.82 -5.75
CA LEU A 270 5.78 -19.20 -5.41
C LEU A 270 6.46 -20.23 -6.32
N GLU A 271 5.80 -20.79 -7.33
CA GLU A 271 6.47 -21.62 -8.33
C GLU A 271 7.30 -20.80 -9.36
N HIS A 272 7.12 -19.48 -9.47
CA HIS A 272 7.67 -18.70 -10.59
C HIS A 272 8.49 -17.46 -10.16
N LYS A 273 9.76 -17.39 -10.60
CA LYS A 273 10.76 -16.33 -10.30
C LYS A 273 10.48 -14.95 -10.95
N TYR A 274 9.43 -14.83 -11.74
CA TYR A 274 9.18 -13.67 -12.62
C TYR A 274 8.57 -12.41 -11.97
N PRO A 275 7.67 -12.47 -10.96
CA PRO A 275 7.04 -11.26 -10.41
C PRO A 275 8.00 -10.43 -9.56
N SER A 276 9.07 -11.01 -9.04
CA SER A 276 10.09 -10.29 -8.27
C SER A 276 10.95 -9.39 -9.15
N LEU A 277 11.38 -9.86 -10.33
CA LEU A 277 12.20 -9.07 -11.26
C LEU A 277 11.42 -7.87 -11.82
N ALA A 278 10.18 -8.09 -12.27
CA ALA A 278 9.34 -7.02 -12.79
C ALA A 278 9.05 -5.93 -11.75
N LEU A 279 8.87 -6.31 -10.48
CA LEU A 279 8.67 -5.34 -9.40
C LEU A 279 9.91 -4.47 -9.20
N LEU A 280 11.11 -5.06 -9.26
CA LEU A 280 12.38 -4.33 -9.09
C LEU A 280 12.61 -3.36 -10.26
N ASP A 281 12.34 -3.78 -11.50
CA ASP A 281 12.45 -2.93 -12.68
C ASP A 281 11.46 -1.75 -12.63
N LEU A 282 10.22 -2.01 -12.20
CA LEU A 282 9.23 -0.96 -12.00
C LEU A 282 9.66 0.03 -10.92
N CYS A 283 10.21 -0.43 -9.79
CA CYS A 283 10.74 0.42 -8.73
C CYS A 283 11.85 1.35 -9.24
N GLU A 284 12.74 0.84 -10.09
CA GLU A 284 13.79 1.66 -10.72
C GLU A 284 13.18 2.68 -11.69
N SER A 285 12.19 2.27 -12.48
CA SER A 285 11.57 3.13 -13.50
C SER A 285 10.81 4.35 -12.95
N VAL A 286 10.36 4.29 -11.69
CA VAL A 286 9.63 5.37 -11.02
C VAL A 286 10.53 6.25 -10.15
N LYS A 287 11.77 5.82 -9.89
CA LYS A 287 12.73 6.48 -9.00
C LYS A 287 12.87 7.97 -9.30
N ASP A 288 13.11 8.31 -10.57
CA ASP A 288 13.32 9.70 -11.02
C ASP A 288 12.05 10.54 -10.96
N GLY A 289 10.88 9.90 -11.05
CA GLY A 289 9.58 10.55 -10.95
C GLY A 289 9.07 10.72 -9.52
N ALA A 290 9.65 10.00 -8.55
CA ALA A 290 9.18 9.98 -7.17
C ALA A 290 9.20 11.38 -6.52
N LEU A 291 10.24 12.19 -6.77
CA LEU A 291 10.30 13.56 -6.25
C LEU A 291 9.18 14.44 -6.80
N LYS A 292 8.85 14.31 -8.08
CA LYS A 292 7.77 15.07 -8.71
C LYS A 292 6.44 14.72 -8.04
N VAL A 293 6.18 13.44 -7.81
CA VAL A 293 4.99 12.97 -7.08
C VAL A 293 4.95 13.50 -5.64
N ILE A 294 6.05 13.39 -4.89
CA ILE A 294 6.12 13.88 -3.52
C ILE A 294 5.85 15.40 -3.47
N SER A 295 6.44 16.16 -4.40
CA SER A 295 6.21 17.61 -4.48
C SER A 295 4.76 17.96 -4.87
N ALA A 296 4.07 17.10 -5.63
CA ALA A 296 2.70 17.31 -6.06
C ALA A 296 1.67 17.22 -4.91
N PHE A 297 2.00 16.58 -3.78
CA PHE A 297 1.19 16.66 -2.57
C PHE A 297 1.15 18.08 -1.98
N ASN A 298 2.06 18.96 -2.40
CA ASN A 298 2.09 20.37 -2.04
C ASN A 298 1.98 20.63 -0.52
N ILE A 299 2.66 19.80 0.27
CA ILE A 299 2.68 19.93 1.73
C ILE A 299 3.45 21.22 2.07
N PRO A 300 2.83 22.19 2.78
CA PRO A 300 3.50 23.43 3.13
C PRO A 300 4.77 23.19 3.95
N ARG A 301 5.85 23.94 3.66
CA ARG A 301 7.12 23.82 4.40
C ARG A 301 6.97 24.11 5.89
N THR A 302 5.96 24.89 6.27
CA THR A 302 5.59 25.16 7.68
C THR A 302 5.13 23.92 8.43
N ASN A 303 4.71 22.86 7.72
CA ASN A 303 4.22 21.62 8.31
C ASN A 303 5.29 20.52 8.32
N ILE A 304 6.45 20.75 7.70
CA ILE A 304 7.56 19.80 7.65
C ILE A 304 8.72 20.42 8.42
N HIS A 305 8.99 19.97 9.65
CA HIS A 305 10.16 20.43 10.39
C HIS A 305 11.19 19.31 10.43
N THR A 306 11.88 19.13 9.31
CA THR A 306 12.76 17.97 9.11
C THR A 306 14.12 18.43 8.57
N PRO A 307 15.12 18.67 9.45
CA PRO A 307 16.45 19.13 9.06
C PRO A 307 17.15 18.24 8.02
N ILE A 308 16.95 16.91 8.07
CA ILE A 308 17.48 15.98 7.05
C ILE A 308 16.89 16.17 5.64
N ALA A 309 15.79 16.91 5.53
CA ALA A 309 15.20 17.33 4.27
C ALA A 309 15.52 18.80 3.92
N GLU A 310 16.48 19.41 4.64
CA GLU A 310 16.89 20.82 4.51
C GLU A 310 15.77 21.82 4.83
N ILE A 311 14.74 21.38 5.55
CA ILE A 311 13.65 22.24 5.98
C ILE A 311 13.92 22.64 7.43
N PRO A 312 14.09 23.95 7.70
CA PRO A 312 14.59 24.37 8.98
C PRO A 312 13.64 24.05 10.13
N ASN A 313 14.20 23.42 11.17
CA ASN A 313 13.52 23.22 12.44
C ASN A 313 14.05 24.26 13.45
N PRO A 314 13.21 25.15 14.00
CA PRO A 314 13.65 26.17 14.95
C PRO A 314 14.05 25.60 16.32
N ARG A 315 13.79 24.32 16.61
CA ARG A 315 14.01 23.70 17.93
C ARG A 315 15.49 23.39 18.23
N PRO A 316 16.35 23.01 17.25
CA PRO A 316 17.78 22.74 17.50
C PRO A 316 18.71 23.37 16.44
N PRO A 317 19.53 24.39 16.79
CA PRO A 317 20.48 25.02 15.86
C PRO A 317 21.56 24.07 15.32
N TRP A 318 21.93 23.04 16.10
CA TRP A 318 22.97 22.07 15.76
C TRP A 318 22.51 20.96 14.79
N ALA A 319 21.20 20.81 14.58
CA ALA A 319 20.64 19.76 13.72
C ALA A 319 20.80 20.06 12.22
N PHE A 320 21.15 21.30 11.88
CA PHE A 320 21.74 21.61 10.60
C PHE A 320 23.22 21.26 10.71
N TYR A 321 23.71 20.36 9.87
CA TYR A 321 25.12 20.46 9.50
C TYR A 321 25.29 21.88 8.99
N ALA A 322 26.03 22.72 9.75
CA ALA A 322 26.39 24.05 9.28
C ALA A 322 26.90 23.89 7.85
N ALA A 323 26.45 24.77 6.94
CA ALA A 323 27.10 24.87 5.63
C ALA A 323 28.62 24.89 5.89
N PRO A 324 29.44 24.13 5.14
CA PRO A 324 30.86 24.08 5.43
C PRO A 324 31.36 25.52 5.43
N GLU A 325 31.70 26.03 6.61
CA GLU A 325 32.40 27.30 6.72
C GLU A 325 33.61 27.14 5.80
N GLN A 326 33.74 28.03 4.82
CA GLN A 326 34.96 28.11 4.05
C GLN A 326 36.08 28.29 5.06
N LEU A 327 36.80 27.21 5.34
CA LEU A 327 37.95 27.20 6.22
C LEU A 327 38.97 28.18 5.64
N GLN A 328 38.91 29.42 6.11
CA GLN A 328 40.01 30.36 6.00
C GLN A 328 41.11 29.87 6.94
N LEU A 329 41.97 29.03 6.37
CA LEU A 329 43.37 28.69 6.67
C LEU A 329 44.00 29.34 7.92
N THR A 330 44.43 28.53 8.89
CA THR A 330 45.71 28.71 9.62
C THR A 330 46.18 27.40 10.28
N GLY A 331 47.43 27.00 9.99
CA GLY A 331 48.39 26.41 10.94
C GLY A 331 48.07 25.12 11.69
N GLU A 332 48.82 24.07 11.34
CA GLU A 332 49.37 23.01 12.22
C GLU A 332 48.42 22.17 13.11
N GLY A 333 48.30 20.89 12.73
CA GLY A 333 48.50 19.79 13.68
C GLY A 333 47.40 19.47 14.69
N ALA A 334 46.25 18.97 14.24
CA ALA A 334 45.38 18.15 15.10
C ALA A 334 44.63 17.09 14.29
N ARG A 335 44.94 15.81 14.57
CA ARG A 335 44.19 14.66 14.06
C ARG A 335 42.76 14.72 14.62
N SER A 336 41.77 14.93 13.76
CA SER A 336 40.36 14.79 14.13
C SER A 336 40.01 13.31 14.38
N PRO A 337 39.38 12.94 15.50
CA PRO A 337 38.83 11.59 15.65
C PRO A 337 37.56 11.50 14.79
N ARG A 338 37.57 10.58 13.81
CA ARG A 338 36.37 10.23 13.04
C ARG A 338 35.33 9.65 14.02
N PRO A 339 34.09 10.15 14.07
CA PRO A 339 33.02 9.40 14.73
C PRO A 339 32.75 8.14 13.91
N LYS A 340 32.85 6.98 14.57
CA LYS A 340 32.39 5.70 14.02
C LYS A 340 30.86 5.72 14.02
N LEU A 341 30.28 5.42 12.85
CA LEU A 341 28.85 5.19 12.62
C LEU A 341 28.32 3.99 13.42
#